data_AF-A0A0L0HTU1-F1
#
_entry.id   AF-A0A0L0HTU1-F1
#
_cell.length_a   1.000
_cell.length_b   1.000
_cell.length_c   1.000
_cell.angle_alpha   90.00
_cell.angle_beta   90.00
_cell.angle_gamma   90.00
#
_symmetry.space_group_name_H-M   'P 1'
#
loop_
_entity.id
_entity.type
_entity.pdbx_description
1 polymer ?
#
loop_
_entity_poly.entity_id
_entity_poly.type
_entity_poly.pdbx_seq_one_letter_code
_entity_poly.pdbx_strand_id
1 'polypeptide(L)'
;MKWLLLCFLVLIATAQAHKNHKSRVVELTDANLDELVSNGRWVVEFYANWCGFCNKFAPEYENLARDVAKELPTVRVGRVDIDQNPAATSRFMVQRLPSLYFVDNQQVRSMEVTRQASSILEYLKEEKWQAEKPWNQWLSPFSIGMKLLGAVGSFGQKIVSLTSHFKDTVPAWGFVAIGAGVLLVLAVLGRVLAPAQPSPIQPLKEAKKTQ
;
A
#
# COMPACT_ATOMS: atom_id res chain seq x y z
N MET A 1 -23.57 -14.36 -55.61
CA MET A 1 -22.36 -14.93 -54.94
C MET A 1 -21.62 -13.94 -54.04
N LYS A 2 -21.49 -12.64 -54.40
CA LYS A 2 -20.79 -11.63 -53.57
C LYS A 2 -21.46 -11.30 -52.22
N TRP A 3 -22.79 -11.44 -52.10
CA TRP A 3 -23.52 -11.16 -50.86
C TRP A 3 -23.38 -12.25 -49.77
N LEU A 4 -23.13 -13.51 -50.17
CA LEU A 4 -22.89 -14.61 -49.21
C LEU A 4 -21.53 -14.48 -48.51
N LEU A 5 -20.51 -13.94 -49.21
CA LEU A 5 -19.19 -13.69 -48.64
C LEU A 5 -19.18 -12.51 -47.65
N LEU A 6 -20.04 -11.50 -47.86
CA LEU A 6 -20.19 -10.37 -46.93
C LEU A 6 -20.87 -10.78 -45.62
N CYS A 7 -21.88 -11.65 -45.66
CA CYS A 7 -22.49 -12.20 -44.45
C CYS A 7 -21.51 -13.07 -43.64
N PHE A 8 -20.65 -13.83 -44.32
CA PHE A 8 -19.64 -14.67 -43.66
C PHE A 8 -18.55 -13.83 -42.96
N LEU A 9 -18.13 -12.71 -43.57
CA LEU A 9 -17.21 -11.75 -42.95
C LEU A 9 -17.82 -11.03 -41.74
N VAL A 10 -19.11 -10.68 -41.79
CA VAL A 10 -19.82 -10.07 -40.64
C VAL A 10 -19.98 -11.08 -39.50
N LEU A 11 -20.24 -12.37 -39.80
CA LEU A 11 -20.29 -13.45 -38.81
C LEU A 11 -18.94 -13.68 -38.11
N ILE A 12 -17.82 -13.66 -38.86
CA ILE A 12 -16.48 -13.79 -38.28
C ILE A 12 -16.14 -12.59 -37.38
N ALA A 13 -16.55 -11.37 -37.75
CA ALA A 13 -16.33 -10.17 -36.94
C ALA A 13 -17.13 -10.20 -35.61
N THR A 14 -18.33 -10.81 -35.59
CA THR A 14 -19.11 -10.97 -34.36
C THR A 14 -18.59 -12.08 -33.42
N ALA A 15 -17.74 -12.99 -33.90
CA ALA A 15 -17.22 -14.10 -33.10
C ALA A 15 -16.09 -13.69 -32.13
N GLN A 16 -15.52 -12.48 -32.27
CA GLN A 16 -14.41 -12.01 -31.46
C GLN A 16 -14.80 -10.85 -30.53
N ALA A 17 -15.84 -11.02 -29.71
CA ALA A 17 -16.19 -10.02 -28.69
C ALA A 17 -16.71 -10.61 -27.38
N HIS A 18 -16.32 -11.83 -27.01
CA HIS A 18 -16.58 -12.37 -25.67
C HIS A 18 -15.27 -12.59 -24.90
N LYS A 19 -14.60 -11.50 -24.51
CA LYS A 19 -13.54 -11.56 -23.48
C LYS A 19 -14.18 -11.82 -22.11
N ASN A 20 -14.59 -13.07 -21.85
CA ASN A 20 -15.04 -13.47 -20.52
C ASN A 20 -13.84 -13.93 -19.69
N HIS A 21 -13.11 -12.95 -19.14
CA HIS A 21 -11.94 -13.13 -18.28
C HIS A 21 -12.30 -13.24 -16.78
N LYS A 22 -13.51 -13.68 -16.43
CA LYS A 22 -13.99 -13.65 -15.03
C LYS A 22 -13.40 -14.73 -14.13
N SER A 23 -12.85 -15.83 -14.69
CA SER A 23 -12.42 -17.00 -13.91
C SER A 23 -10.95 -17.01 -13.48
N ARG A 24 -10.25 -15.86 -13.52
CA ARG A 24 -8.81 -15.76 -13.25
C ARG A 24 -8.55 -14.76 -12.14
N VAL A 25 -7.65 -15.11 -11.22
CA VAL A 25 -7.10 -14.18 -10.22
C VAL A 25 -6.45 -12.99 -10.94
N VAL A 26 -6.90 -11.78 -10.65
CA VAL A 26 -6.39 -10.55 -11.26
C VAL A 26 -5.16 -10.07 -10.52
N GLU A 27 -4.08 -9.77 -11.24
CA GLU A 27 -2.90 -9.14 -10.64
C GLU A 27 -3.17 -7.66 -10.38
N LEU A 28 -3.19 -7.29 -9.11
CA LEU A 28 -3.39 -5.92 -8.65
C LEU A 28 -2.02 -5.29 -8.37
N THR A 29 -1.83 -4.09 -8.91
CA THR A 29 -0.62 -3.31 -8.81
C THR A 29 -0.90 -1.94 -8.22
N ASP A 30 0.14 -1.24 -7.76
CA ASP A 30 0.03 0.13 -7.25
C ASP A 30 -0.67 1.09 -8.22
N ALA A 31 -0.57 0.84 -9.53
CA ALA A 31 -1.17 1.67 -10.58
C ALA A 31 -2.65 1.36 -10.85
N ASN A 32 -3.07 0.09 -10.74
CA ASN A 32 -4.42 -0.33 -11.14
C ASN A 32 -5.39 -0.55 -9.97
N LEU A 33 -4.87 -0.65 -8.74
CA LEU A 33 -5.65 -1.01 -7.56
C LEU A 33 -6.78 0.00 -7.30
N ASP A 34 -6.50 1.29 -7.44
CA ASP A 34 -7.50 2.34 -7.22
C ASP A 34 -8.64 2.27 -8.24
N GLU A 35 -8.33 2.06 -9.51
CA GLU A 35 -9.33 2.01 -10.59
C GLU A 35 -10.20 0.74 -10.47
N LEU A 36 -9.56 -0.40 -10.23
CA LEU A 36 -10.22 -1.69 -10.25
C LEU A 36 -11.03 -1.95 -8.97
N VAL A 37 -10.43 -1.65 -7.80
CA VAL A 37 -10.92 -2.11 -6.49
C VAL A 37 -11.89 -1.12 -5.85
N SER A 38 -11.79 0.17 -6.14
CA SER A 38 -12.60 1.20 -5.48
C SER A 38 -14.11 1.04 -5.70
N ASN A 39 -14.53 0.66 -6.91
CA ASN A 39 -15.93 0.67 -7.36
C ASN A 39 -16.48 -0.75 -7.57
N GLY A 40 -16.31 -1.64 -6.60
CA GLY A 40 -16.92 -2.96 -6.65
C GLY A 40 -16.60 -3.84 -5.44
N ARG A 41 -17.00 -5.11 -5.55
CA ARG A 41 -16.69 -6.14 -4.55
C ARG A 41 -15.47 -6.93 -4.96
N TRP A 42 -14.44 -6.93 -4.12
CA TRP A 42 -13.19 -7.61 -4.37
C TRP A 42 -12.72 -8.40 -3.16
N VAL A 43 -12.16 -9.57 -3.43
CA VAL A 43 -11.33 -10.30 -2.49
C VAL A 43 -9.89 -10.07 -2.92
N VAL A 44 -9.07 -9.49 -2.04
CA VAL A 44 -7.68 -9.11 -2.30
C VAL A 44 -6.75 -9.90 -1.39
N GLU A 45 -5.90 -10.73 -1.97
CA GLU A 45 -4.81 -11.43 -1.25
C GLU A 45 -3.50 -10.65 -1.37
N PHE A 46 -2.79 -10.48 -0.26
CA PHE A 46 -1.39 -10.04 -0.24
C PHE A 46 -0.48 -11.24 -0.03
N TYR A 47 0.48 -11.43 -0.95
CA TYR A 47 1.37 -12.58 -0.97
C TYR A 47 2.82 -12.18 -1.27
N ALA A 48 3.75 -13.12 -1.07
CA ALA A 48 5.15 -13.01 -1.48
C ALA A 48 5.69 -14.37 -1.96
N ASN A 49 6.60 -14.35 -2.94
CA ASN A 49 7.15 -15.57 -3.55
C ASN A 49 8.06 -16.37 -2.60
N TRP A 50 8.68 -15.69 -1.64
CA TRP A 50 9.53 -16.30 -0.61
C TRP A 50 8.73 -16.90 0.56
N CYS A 51 7.41 -16.68 0.63
CA CYS A 51 6.58 -17.18 1.71
C CYS A 51 6.06 -18.59 1.44
N GLY A 52 6.54 -19.57 2.20
CA GLY A 52 6.15 -20.98 2.04
C GLY A 52 4.67 -21.27 2.29
N PHE A 53 3.98 -20.49 3.15
CA PHE A 53 2.54 -20.64 3.37
C PHE A 53 1.74 -20.10 2.17
N CYS A 54 2.12 -18.94 1.63
CA CYS A 54 1.48 -18.37 0.43
C CYS A 54 1.58 -19.34 -0.76
N ASN A 55 2.74 -19.94 -0.98
CA ASN A 55 2.94 -20.89 -2.09
C ASN A 55 2.04 -22.12 -1.99
N LYS A 56 1.70 -22.56 -0.77
CA LYS A 56 0.75 -23.67 -0.56
C LYS A 56 -0.71 -23.25 -0.73
N PHE A 57 -1.03 -21.99 -0.42
CA PHE A 57 -2.38 -21.45 -0.52
C PHE A 57 -2.75 -20.99 -1.94
N ALA A 58 -1.76 -20.62 -2.77
CA ALA A 58 -1.96 -20.19 -4.15
C ALA A 58 -2.90 -21.08 -4.99
N PRO A 59 -2.77 -22.43 -5.04
CA PRO A 59 -3.69 -23.26 -5.82
C PRO A 59 -5.13 -23.25 -5.26
N GLU A 60 -5.30 -23.15 -3.94
CA GLU A 60 -6.62 -23.00 -3.32
C GLU A 60 -7.24 -21.64 -3.66
N TYR A 61 -6.43 -20.59 -3.68
CA TYR A 61 -6.89 -19.26 -4.08
C TYR A 61 -7.33 -19.19 -5.55
N GLU A 62 -6.65 -19.91 -6.44
CA GLU A 62 -7.09 -20.07 -7.83
C GLU A 62 -8.41 -20.85 -7.94
N ASN A 63 -8.60 -21.88 -7.11
CA ASN A 63 -9.89 -22.59 -7.03
C ASN A 63 -11.01 -21.65 -6.58
N LEU A 64 -10.77 -20.86 -5.53
CA LEU A 64 -11.69 -19.84 -5.05
C LEU A 64 -12.10 -18.89 -6.18
N ALA A 65 -11.14 -18.39 -6.97
CA ALA A 65 -11.44 -17.48 -8.07
C ALA A 65 -12.36 -18.11 -9.13
N ARG A 66 -12.20 -19.41 -9.41
CA ARG A 66 -13.08 -20.15 -10.33
C ARG A 66 -14.48 -20.31 -9.77
N ASP A 67 -14.62 -20.60 -8.49
CA ASP A 67 -15.92 -20.82 -7.86
C ASP A 67 -16.66 -19.50 -7.65
N VAL A 68 -15.97 -18.45 -7.20
CA VAL A 68 -16.51 -17.08 -7.11
C VAL A 68 -17.00 -16.60 -8.47
N ALA A 69 -16.24 -16.83 -9.55
CA ALA A 69 -16.66 -16.43 -10.89
C ALA A 69 -17.94 -17.12 -11.39
N LYS A 70 -18.21 -18.34 -10.91
CA LYS A 70 -19.41 -19.12 -11.24
C LYS A 70 -20.60 -18.75 -10.38
N GLU A 71 -20.40 -18.61 -9.08
CA GLU A 71 -21.48 -18.50 -8.10
C GLU A 71 -21.79 -17.05 -7.71
N LEU A 72 -20.79 -16.17 -7.74
CA LEU A 72 -20.90 -14.78 -7.29
C LEU A 72 -20.33 -13.83 -8.38
N PRO A 73 -21.06 -13.61 -9.50
CA PRO A 73 -20.56 -12.88 -10.66
C PRO A 73 -20.26 -11.39 -10.39
N THR A 74 -20.68 -10.87 -9.25
CA THR A 74 -20.46 -9.50 -8.76
C THR A 74 -19.15 -9.33 -8.00
N VAL A 75 -18.56 -10.42 -7.49
CA VAL A 75 -17.32 -10.40 -6.70
C VAL A 75 -16.16 -10.79 -7.60
N ARG A 76 -15.06 -10.05 -7.51
CA ARG A 76 -13.82 -10.33 -8.23
C ARG A 76 -12.71 -10.73 -7.26
N VAL A 77 -11.77 -11.53 -7.74
CA VAL A 77 -10.65 -12.04 -6.93
C VAL A 77 -9.36 -11.49 -7.52
N GLY A 78 -8.53 -10.90 -6.67
CA GLY A 78 -7.25 -10.32 -7.07
C GLY A 78 -6.16 -10.57 -6.03
N ARG A 79 -4.91 -10.50 -6.47
CA ARG A 79 -3.73 -10.67 -5.60
C ARG A 79 -2.74 -9.54 -5.82
N VAL A 80 -1.96 -9.25 -4.80
CA VAL A 80 -0.92 -8.21 -4.77
C VAL A 80 0.37 -8.83 -4.26
N ASP A 81 1.42 -8.77 -5.08
CA ASP A 81 2.80 -9.07 -4.64
C ASP A 81 3.32 -7.90 -3.79
N ILE A 82 3.67 -8.18 -2.52
CA ILE A 82 4.13 -7.14 -1.59
C ILE A 82 5.52 -6.59 -1.93
N ASP A 83 6.36 -7.36 -2.63
CA ASP A 83 7.73 -6.95 -2.95
C ASP A 83 7.72 -5.94 -4.11
N GLN A 84 6.76 -6.09 -5.03
CA GLN A 84 6.60 -5.22 -6.20
C GLN A 84 5.68 -4.02 -5.94
N ASN A 85 4.78 -4.12 -4.95
CA ASN A 85 3.73 -3.13 -4.70
C ASN A 85 3.77 -2.60 -3.25
N PRO A 86 4.81 -1.83 -2.88
CA PRO A 86 4.96 -1.29 -1.54
C PRO A 86 3.89 -0.23 -1.20
N ALA A 87 3.34 0.49 -2.19
CA ALA A 87 2.31 1.49 -1.92
C ALA A 87 1.00 0.82 -1.47
N ALA A 88 0.57 -0.23 -2.18
CA ALA A 88 -0.60 -1.02 -1.81
C ALA A 88 -0.40 -1.70 -0.46
N THR A 89 0.75 -2.34 -0.27
CA THR A 89 1.08 -3.04 0.99
C THR A 89 1.01 -2.12 2.22
N SER A 90 1.58 -0.92 2.11
CA SER A 90 1.53 0.08 3.18
C SER A 90 0.13 0.65 3.41
N ARG A 91 -0.64 0.89 2.32
CA ARG A 91 -2.03 1.38 2.39
C ARG A 91 -2.97 0.42 3.10
N PHE A 92 -2.79 -0.88 2.91
CA PHE A 92 -3.56 -1.93 3.59
C PHE A 92 -2.94 -2.35 4.93
N MET A 93 -1.88 -1.67 5.39
CA MET A 93 -1.17 -1.97 6.65
C MET A 93 -0.87 -3.47 6.81
N VAL A 94 -0.39 -4.12 5.75
CA VAL A 94 -0.15 -5.57 5.76
C VAL A 94 1.04 -5.87 6.67
N GLN A 95 0.80 -6.61 7.74
CA GLN A 95 1.83 -6.97 8.73
C GLN A 95 2.27 -8.43 8.62
N ARG A 96 1.41 -9.31 8.10
CA ARG A 96 1.65 -10.75 8.04
C ARG A 96 1.16 -11.30 6.70
N LEU A 97 1.77 -12.39 6.26
CA LEU A 97 1.41 -13.05 5.01
C LEU A 97 0.94 -14.48 5.25
N PRO A 98 0.03 -14.97 4.41
CA PRO A 98 -0.84 -14.20 3.52
C PRO A 98 -1.85 -13.38 4.33
N SER A 99 -2.27 -12.23 3.81
CA SER A 99 -3.39 -11.45 4.37
C SER A 99 -4.49 -11.32 3.33
N LEU A 100 -5.74 -11.54 3.76
CA LEU A 100 -6.91 -11.50 2.88
C LEU A 100 -7.82 -10.35 3.31
N TYR A 101 -8.25 -9.55 2.35
CA TYR A 101 -9.16 -8.43 2.58
C TYR A 101 -10.35 -8.51 1.64
N PHE A 102 -11.54 -8.27 2.18
CA PHE A 102 -12.74 -8.03 1.40
C PHE A 102 -12.96 -6.54 1.26
N VAL A 103 -13.09 -6.07 0.02
CA VAL A 103 -13.41 -4.69 -0.31
C VAL A 103 -14.81 -4.62 -0.89
N ASP A 104 -15.64 -3.75 -0.34
CA ASP A 104 -16.96 -3.41 -0.87
C ASP A 104 -17.09 -1.89 -0.95
N ASN A 105 -17.07 -1.34 -2.17
CA ASN A 105 -17.22 0.10 -2.42
C ASN A 105 -16.35 0.97 -1.49
N GLN A 106 -15.04 0.70 -1.46
CA GLN A 106 -14.02 1.35 -0.61
C GLN A 106 -14.03 0.99 0.88
N GLN A 107 -15.03 0.25 1.36
CA GLN A 107 -15.01 -0.31 2.71
C GLN A 107 -14.17 -1.58 2.72
N VAL A 108 -13.17 -1.62 3.60
CA VAL A 108 -12.27 -2.76 3.72
C VAL A 108 -12.55 -3.51 5.01
N ARG A 109 -12.60 -4.84 4.90
CA ARG A 109 -12.74 -5.79 6.01
C ARG A 109 -11.62 -6.82 5.92
N SER A 110 -11.01 -7.14 7.05
CA SER A 110 -10.00 -8.19 7.14
C SER A 110 -10.68 -9.54 7.23
N MET A 111 -10.26 -10.49 6.39
CA MET A 111 -10.76 -11.86 6.43
C MET A 111 -9.72 -12.78 7.06
N GLU A 112 -10.19 -13.81 7.76
CA GLU A 112 -9.32 -14.87 8.23
C GLU A 112 -8.92 -15.79 7.07
N VAL A 113 -7.62 -16.09 6.96
CA VAL A 113 -7.13 -17.02 5.94
C VAL A 113 -7.34 -18.45 6.40
N THR A 114 -8.28 -19.14 5.77
CA THR A 114 -8.50 -20.58 5.96
C THR A 114 -7.70 -21.39 4.96
N ARG A 115 -7.36 -22.64 5.29
CA ARG A 115 -6.65 -23.54 4.36
C ARG A 115 -7.49 -23.96 3.15
N GLN A 116 -8.80 -23.79 3.23
CA GLN A 116 -9.76 -24.26 2.25
C GLN A 116 -10.44 -23.07 1.57
N ALA A 117 -10.48 -23.09 0.24
CA ALA A 117 -11.19 -22.11 -0.57
C ALA A 117 -12.70 -22.07 -0.28
N SER A 118 -13.29 -23.22 0.03
CA SER A 118 -14.72 -23.36 0.30
C SER A 118 -15.21 -22.50 1.47
N SER A 119 -14.43 -22.38 2.54
CA SER A 119 -14.79 -21.55 3.70
C SER A 119 -14.85 -20.06 3.35
N ILE A 120 -13.96 -19.60 2.47
CA ILE A 120 -13.96 -18.22 1.98
C ILE A 120 -15.19 -17.99 1.08
N LEU A 121 -15.51 -18.95 0.22
CA LEU A 121 -16.71 -18.89 -0.61
C LEU A 121 -18.00 -18.87 0.21
N GLU A 122 -18.09 -19.69 1.25
CA GLU A 122 -19.21 -19.71 2.19
C GLU A 122 -19.36 -18.37 2.92
N TYR A 123 -18.25 -17.80 3.41
CA TYR A 123 -18.26 -16.46 4.01
C TYR A 123 -18.84 -15.38 3.08
N LEU A 124 -18.52 -15.46 1.78
CA LEU A 124 -19.05 -14.53 0.78
C LEU A 124 -20.53 -14.78 0.48
N LYS A 125 -20.95 -16.05 0.41
CA LYS A 125 -22.34 -16.46 0.13
C LYS A 125 -23.29 -16.13 1.27
N GLU A 126 -22.87 -16.40 2.50
CA GLU A 126 -23.67 -16.15 3.70
C GLU A 126 -23.61 -14.69 4.16
N GLU A 127 -22.88 -13.84 3.42
CA GLU A 127 -22.72 -12.42 3.71
C GLU A 127 -22.24 -12.13 5.15
N LYS A 128 -21.46 -13.04 5.74
CA LYS A 128 -20.90 -12.93 7.10
C LYS A 128 -20.14 -11.60 7.31
N TRP A 129 -19.58 -11.05 6.23
CA TRP A 129 -18.94 -9.74 6.20
C TRP A 129 -19.84 -8.56 6.61
N GLN A 130 -21.17 -8.68 6.54
CA GLN A 130 -22.07 -7.61 6.98
C GLN A 130 -22.10 -7.45 8.50
N ALA A 131 -21.86 -8.53 9.24
CA ALA A 131 -21.78 -8.50 10.70
C ALA A 131 -20.46 -7.90 11.19
N GLU A 132 -19.41 -7.96 10.37
CA GLU A 132 -18.09 -7.42 10.70
C GLU A 132 -18.02 -5.91 10.43
N LYS A 133 -17.60 -5.17 11.45
CA LYS A 133 -17.43 -3.72 11.36
C LYS A 133 -16.35 -3.40 10.31
N PRO A 134 -16.66 -2.60 9.27
CA PRO A 134 -15.65 -2.16 8.32
C PRO A 134 -14.60 -1.29 9.01
N TRP A 135 -13.45 -1.17 8.38
CA TRP A 135 -12.45 -0.18 8.79
C TRP A 135 -13.08 1.22 8.81
N ASN A 136 -12.60 2.07 9.73
CA ASN A 136 -13.07 3.44 9.78
C ASN A 136 -12.67 4.18 8.47
N GLN A 137 -13.39 5.24 8.12
CA GLN A 137 -13.18 5.95 6.85
C GLN A 137 -11.78 6.57 6.73
N TRP A 138 -11.14 6.90 7.85
CA TRP A 138 -9.78 7.47 7.87
C TRP A 138 -8.70 6.42 7.55
N LEU A 139 -8.85 5.21 8.09
CA LEU A 139 -7.94 4.07 7.91
C LEU A 139 -8.20 3.31 6.60
N SER A 140 -9.22 3.69 5.82
CA SER A 140 -9.47 3.08 4.52
C SER A 140 -8.26 3.31 3.60
N PRO A 141 -7.77 2.27 2.89
CA PRO A 141 -6.66 2.42 1.95
C PRO A 141 -6.97 3.41 0.83
N PHE A 142 -8.24 3.70 0.55
CA PHE A 142 -8.66 4.64 -0.49
C PHE A 142 -8.78 6.09 0.00
N SER A 143 -8.58 6.35 1.29
CA SER A 143 -8.59 7.70 1.85
C SER A 143 -7.37 8.51 1.38
N ILE A 144 -7.52 9.84 1.36
CA ILE A 144 -6.42 10.76 0.98
C ILE A 144 -5.22 10.57 1.90
N GLY A 145 -5.45 10.42 3.21
CA GLY A 145 -4.39 10.21 4.19
C GLY A 145 -3.61 8.93 3.93
N MET A 146 -4.33 7.83 3.64
CA MET A 146 -3.69 6.54 3.41
C MET A 146 -2.98 6.48 2.05
N LYS A 147 -3.53 7.11 1.02
CA LYS A 147 -2.85 7.33 -0.26
C LYS A 147 -1.55 8.11 -0.10
N LEU A 148 -1.56 9.16 0.72
CA LEU A 148 -0.36 9.93 1.02
C LEU A 148 0.66 9.08 1.79
N LEU A 149 0.23 8.28 2.77
CA LEU A 149 1.10 7.35 3.48
C LEU A 149 1.76 6.35 2.52
N GLY A 150 1.00 5.78 1.59
CA GLY A 150 1.52 4.87 0.56
C GLY A 150 2.53 5.54 -0.38
N ALA A 151 2.28 6.80 -0.76
CA ALA A 151 3.18 7.60 -1.57
C ALA A 151 4.49 7.91 -0.82
N VAL A 152 4.42 8.28 0.46
CA VAL A 152 5.59 8.52 1.32
C VAL A 152 6.40 7.23 1.50
N GLY A 153 5.75 6.09 1.72
CA GLY A 153 6.43 4.79 1.83
C GLY A 153 7.18 4.41 0.55
N SER A 154 6.53 4.60 -0.61
CA SER A 154 7.14 4.34 -1.92
C SER A 154 8.31 5.29 -2.22
N PHE A 155 8.18 6.56 -1.83
CA PHE A 155 9.25 7.53 -1.94
C PHE A 155 10.44 7.17 -1.04
N GLY A 156 10.18 6.66 0.17
CA GLY A 156 11.21 6.14 1.07
C GLY A 156 12.02 5.01 0.45
N GLN A 157 11.37 4.03 -0.18
CA GLN A 157 12.06 2.94 -0.89
C GLN A 157 12.94 3.47 -2.04
N LYS A 158 12.46 4.47 -2.79
CA LYS A 158 13.27 5.13 -3.83
C LYS A 158 14.46 5.89 -3.27
N ILE A 159 14.30 6.57 -2.12
CA ILE A 159 15.42 7.23 -1.42
C ILE A 159 16.44 6.19 -0.96
N VAL A 160 16.01 5.05 -0.41
CA VAL A 160 16.93 3.98 0.02
C VAL A 160 17.69 3.42 -1.18
N SER A 161 17.02 3.19 -2.30
CA SER A 161 17.65 2.76 -3.56
C SER A 161 18.64 3.79 -4.12
N LEU A 162 18.30 5.08 -4.02
CA LEU A 162 19.22 6.16 -4.39
C LEU A 162 20.41 6.21 -3.43
N THR A 163 20.18 6.03 -2.13
CA THR A 163 21.21 6.05 -1.10
C THR A 163 22.15 4.86 -1.20
N SER A 164 21.67 3.67 -1.58
CA SER A 164 22.55 2.53 -1.86
C SER A 164 23.47 2.82 -3.05
N HIS A 165 22.97 3.50 -4.08
CA HIS A 165 23.80 3.93 -5.21
C HIS A 165 24.84 4.98 -4.80
N PHE A 166 24.47 5.90 -3.91
CA PHE A 166 25.40 6.89 -3.36
C PHE A 166 26.42 6.29 -2.38
N LYS A 167 26.10 5.19 -1.69
CA LYS A 167 27.02 4.52 -0.76
C LYS A 167 28.23 3.89 -1.48
N ASP A 168 28.06 3.48 -2.73
CA ASP A 168 29.14 2.96 -3.57
C ASP A 168 29.98 4.09 -4.22
N THR A 169 29.38 5.27 -4.39
CA THR A 169 30.02 6.42 -5.05
C THR A 169 30.72 7.37 -4.07
N VAL A 170 30.22 7.46 -2.82
CA VAL A 170 30.73 8.36 -1.79
C VAL A 170 31.52 7.54 -0.77
N PRO A 171 32.85 7.71 -0.69
CA PRO A 171 33.65 7.04 0.32
C PRO A 171 33.20 7.44 1.73
N ALA A 172 33.53 6.63 2.75
CA ALA A 172 33.14 6.89 4.13
C ALA A 172 33.49 8.32 4.62
N TRP A 173 34.56 8.94 4.11
CA TRP A 173 34.94 10.32 4.43
C TRP A 173 33.97 11.38 3.90
N GLY A 174 33.19 11.10 2.85
CA GLY A 174 32.22 12.04 2.29
C GLY A 174 31.03 12.28 3.23
N PHE A 175 30.55 11.23 3.91
CA PHE A 175 29.53 11.38 4.96
C PHE A 175 30.06 12.17 6.16
N VAL A 176 31.33 11.96 6.53
CA VAL A 176 32.00 12.73 7.59
C VAL A 176 32.15 14.20 7.21
N ALA A 177 32.50 14.50 5.96
CA ALA A 177 32.65 15.87 5.47
C ALA A 177 31.31 16.63 5.46
N ILE A 178 30.22 15.98 5.04
CA ILE A 178 28.88 16.57 5.07
C ILE A 178 28.46 16.84 6.52
N GLY A 179 28.66 15.87 7.43
CA GLY A 179 28.36 16.04 8.86
C GLY A 179 29.15 17.18 9.51
N ALA A 180 30.45 17.28 9.21
CA ALA A 180 31.30 18.37 9.69
C ALA A 180 30.85 19.74 9.13
N GLY A 181 30.48 19.79 7.86
CA GLY A 181 29.96 21.01 7.22
C GLY A 181 28.67 21.51 7.89
N VAL A 182 27.72 20.61 8.15
CA VAL A 182 26.46 20.96 8.85
C VAL A 182 26.74 21.44 10.27
N LEU A 183 27.64 20.79 11.01
CA LEU A 183 28.03 21.23 12.36
C LEU A 183 28.70 22.61 12.36
N LEU A 184 29.55 22.89 11.37
CA LEU A 184 30.17 24.21 11.22
C LEU A 184 29.13 25.28 10.92
N VAL A 185 28.19 25.01 10.01
CA VAL A 185 27.10 25.93 9.67
C VAL A 185 26.23 26.22 10.90
N LEU A 186 25.85 25.19 11.66
CA LEU A 186 25.07 25.35 12.89
C LEU A 186 25.85 26.12 13.97
N ALA A 187 27.16 25.89 14.11
CA ALA A 187 27.99 26.62 15.06
C ALA A 187 28.15 28.10 14.68
N VAL A 188 28.27 28.42 13.38
CA VAL A 188 28.31 29.80 12.88
C VAL A 188 26.97 30.49 13.09
N LEU A 189 25.87 29.84 12.74
CA LEU A 189 24.51 30.35 12.99
C LEU A 189 24.24 30.57 14.47
N GLY A 190 24.69 29.65 15.34
CA GLY A 190 24.57 29.80 16.79
C GLY A 190 25.34 30.99 17.35
N ARG A 191 26.49 31.33 16.75
CA ARG A 191 27.25 32.54 17.12
C ARG A 191 26.59 33.82 16.61
N VAL A 192 25.94 33.78 15.44
CA VAL A 192 25.23 34.93 14.86
C VAL A 192 23.90 35.20 15.58
N LEU A 193 23.21 34.14 16.02
CA LEU A 193 21.91 34.23 16.66
C LEU A 193 21.96 34.20 18.19
N ALA A 194 23.14 34.14 18.81
CA ALA A 194 23.28 34.18 20.26
C ALA A 194 22.71 35.51 20.80
N PRO A 195 21.58 35.50 21.53
CA PRO A 195 21.07 36.72 22.11
C PRO A 195 22.05 37.26 23.17
N ALA A 196 22.25 38.57 23.18
CA ALA A 196 23.10 39.25 24.14
C ALA A 196 22.68 38.88 25.58
N GLN A 197 23.64 38.39 26.37
CA GLN A 197 23.43 38.07 27.78
C GLN A 197 22.97 39.33 28.53
N PRO A 198 21.89 39.28 29.33
CA PRO A 198 21.53 40.40 30.20
C PRO A 198 22.64 40.61 31.24
N SER A 199 23.06 41.86 31.41
CA SER A 199 24.16 42.27 32.28
C SER A 199 23.93 41.85 33.75
N PRO A 200 24.97 41.42 34.49
CA PRO A 200 24.83 41.06 35.90
C PRO A 200 24.35 42.25 36.74
N ILE A 201 23.28 42.05 37.52
CA ILE A 201 22.75 43.03 38.48
C ILE A 201 23.81 43.23 39.56
N GLN A 202 24.35 44.44 39.69
CA GLN A 202 25.25 44.78 40.79
C GLN A 202 24.48 44.81 42.12
N PRO A 203 25.00 44.22 43.20
CA PRO A 203 24.33 44.27 44.49
C PRO A 203 24.33 45.71 45.04
N LEU A 204 23.14 46.18 45.45
CA LEU A 204 22.93 47.42 46.19
C LEU A 204 23.86 47.47 47.40
N LYS A 205 24.89 48.31 47.33
CA LYS A 205 25.57 48.81 48.53
C LYS A 205 24.64 49.80 49.20
N GLU A 206 24.63 49.75 50.53
CA GLU A 206 24.08 50.73 51.49
C GLU A 206 22.66 50.51 52.01
N ALA A 207 22.60 49.96 53.22
CA ALA A 207 21.92 50.61 54.35
C ALA A 207 22.49 50.08 55.67
N LYS A 208 23.75 50.46 55.96
CA LYS A 208 24.30 50.41 57.32
C LYS A 208 23.84 51.68 58.03
N LYS A 209 22.75 51.63 58.80
CA LYS A 209 22.51 52.59 59.87
C LYS A 209 21.73 51.96 61.02
N THR A 210 22.50 51.36 61.91
CA THR A 210 22.18 51.10 63.30
C THR A 210 21.84 52.44 63.99
N GLN A 211 20.67 52.50 64.62
CA GLN A 211 20.49 53.20 65.89
C GLN A 211 19.72 52.24 66.81
#